data_AF-A0A2I5KER3-F1
#
_entry.id   AF-A0A2I5KER3-F1
#
_cell.length_a   1.000
_cell.length_b   1.000
_cell.length_c   1.000
_cell.angle_alpha   90.00
_cell.angle_beta   90.00
_cell.angle_gamma   90.00
#
_symmetry.space_group_name_H-M   'P 1'
#
loop_
_entity.id
_entity.type
_entity.pdbx_description
1 polymer ?
#
loop_
_entity_poly.entity_id
_entity_poly.type
_entity_poly.pdbx_seq_one_letter_code
_entity_poly.pdbx_strand_id
1 'polypeptide(L)'
;MFLAIEEMRQNKLSYGLILGLLILISYLVFFLTGLAYGLMQENRTAVDKWQADYVLLNSESNRLITASKIDTALLDQVDAGDKALIRQQAGVAYVDENATSDEKEKVNIFAVESDSFIVPNIVEGRLYEKTGEVLVDKTLSEVEGFGLGDEVYLSGTDEKVTIVGYTDNAYFGVAPVVYMDFTAFAELMQADKQQAATSNLASAIVVRGDVASLPNELEKVALADFIENLPGYKAQNITFGFMIGFLIVISAIVIGIFIFVLTTQKSPIFGLMKIQGLSNGYISGSLLAQTFLLAGVGTVLGLAGTYLSSLVLPSAVPFENNWTFYIAIGLALVVFALLGASFSVGSIFKVDPLRNLS
;
A
#
# COMPACT_ATOMS: atom_id res chain seq x y z
N MET A 1 14.14 -25.59 -26.60
CA MET A 1 12.78 -25.01 -26.55
C MET A 1 11.75 -25.79 -27.37
N PHE A 2 12.02 -26.22 -28.61
CA PHE A 2 11.04 -26.98 -29.41
C PHE A 2 10.47 -28.23 -28.70
N LEU A 3 11.34 -29.04 -28.09
CA LEU A 3 10.94 -30.22 -27.30
C LEU A 3 10.02 -29.87 -26.13
N ALA A 4 10.27 -28.74 -25.45
CA ALA A 4 9.48 -28.28 -24.31
C ALA A 4 8.03 -27.97 -24.67
N ILE A 5 7.83 -27.28 -25.80
CA ILE A 5 6.49 -26.88 -26.27
C ILE A 5 5.70 -28.11 -26.74
N GLU A 6 6.33 -29.00 -27.51
CA GLU A 6 5.67 -30.21 -28.01
C GLU A 6 5.27 -31.16 -26.87
N GLU A 7 6.09 -31.21 -25.82
CA GLU A 7 5.86 -32.03 -24.64
C GLU A 7 4.69 -31.52 -23.78
N MET A 8 4.54 -30.19 -23.64
CA MET A 8 3.37 -29.57 -23.01
C MET A 8 2.08 -29.90 -23.78
N ARG A 9 2.16 -29.99 -25.11
CA ARG A 9 1.01 -30.31 -25.97
C ARG A 9 0.52 -31.75 -25.79
N GLN A 10 1.40 -32.68 -25.44
CA GLN A 10 1.04 -34.10 -25.25
C GLN A 10 0.47 -34.37 -23.85
N ASN A 11 1.00 -33.72 -22.79
CA ASN A 11 0.59 -33.93 -21.40
C ASN A 11 -0.31 -32.81 -20.85
N LYS A 12 -1.36 -32.46 -21.59
CA LYS A 12 -2.18 -31.25 -21.35
C LYS A 12 -2.75 -31.13 -19.93
N LEU A 13 -3.14 -32.24 -19.32
CA LEU A 13 -3.80 -32.23 -18.01
C LEU A 13 -2.82 -31.87 -16.88
N SER A 14 -1.67 -32.55 -16.79
CA SER A 14 -0.68 -32.28 -15.75
C SER A 14 -0.07 -30.88 -15.88
N TYR A 15 0.26 -30.46 -17.11
CA TYR A 15 0.81 -29.11 -17.34
C TYR A 15 -0.25 -28.01 -17.21
N GLY A 16 -1.50 -28.29 -17.54
CA GLY A 16 -2.62 -27.38 -17.31
C GLY A 16 -2.89 -27.15 -15.82
N LEU A 17 -2.80 -28.19 -14.99
CA LEU A 17 -2.92 -28.06 -13.53
C LEU A 17 -1.78 -27.22 -12.94
N ILE A 18 -0.53 -27.45 -13.38
CA ILE A 18 0.62 -26.66 -12.93
C ILE A 18 0.47 -25.20 -13.35
N LEU A 19 0.10 -24.96 -14.61
CA LEU A 19 -0.12 -23.60 -15.11
C LEU A 19 -1.25 -22.91 -14.34
N GLY A 20 -2.38 -23.58 -14.11
CA GLY A 20 -3.49 -23.04 -13.32
C GLY A 20 -3.07 -22.69 -11.90
N LEU A 21 -2.28 -23.55 -11.25
CA LEU A 21 -1.74 -23.28 -9.93
C LEU A 21 -0.79 -22.08 -9.92
N LEU A 22 0.09 -21.96 -10.91
CA LEU A 22 0.98 -20.81 -11.07
C LEU A 22 0.20 -19.50 -11.26
N ILE A 23 -0.85 -19.54 -12.08
CA ILE A 23 -1.75 -18.40 -12.28
C ILE A 23 -2.39 -17.99 -10.96
N LEU A 24 -2.94 -18.94 -10.19
CA LEU A 24 -3.61 -18.66 -8.92
C LEU A 24 -2.65 -18.11 -7.86
N ILE A 25 -1.47 -18.69 -7.72
CA ILE A 25 -0.46 -18.20 -6.78
C ILE A 25 -0.01 -16.80 -7.19
N SER A 26 0.29 -16.60 -8.47
CA SER A 26 0.73 -15.29 -8.95
C SER A 26 -0.36 -14.23 -8.79
N TYR A 27 -1.62 -14.58 -9.10
CA TYR A 27 -2.78 -13.72 -8.87
C TYR A 27 -2.88 -13.33 -7.41
N LEU A 28 -2.81 -14.30 -6.49
CA LEU A 28 -2.92 -14.04 -5.05
C LEU A 28 -1.78 -13.12 -4.56
N VAL A 29 -0.55 -13.38 -5.01
CA VAL A 29 0.61 -12.58 -4.64
C VAL A 29 0.49 -11.14 -5.15
N PHE A 30 0.10 -10.93 -6.41
CA PHE A 30 -0.11 -9.58 -6.95
C PHE A 30 -1.30 -8.87 -6.30
N PHE A 31 -2.38 -9.59 -6.04
CA PHE A 31 -3.57 -9.04 -5.39
C PHE A 31 -3.25 -8.57 -3.97
N LEU A 32 -2.55 -9.39 -3.18
CA LEU A 32 -2.08 -9.01 -1.84
C LEU A 32 -1.09 -7.84 -1.89
N THR A 33 -0.27 -7.75 -2.93
CA THR A 33 0.63 -6.59 -3.13
C THR A 33 -0.15 -5.31 -3.39
N GLY A 34 -1.19 -5.37 -4.23
CA GLY A 34 -2.05 -4.21 -4.52
C GLY A 34 -2.83 -3.74 -3.30
N LEU A 35 -3.34 -4.68 -2.48
CA LEU A 35 -3.95 -4.36 -1.19
C LEU A 35 -2.95 -3.76 -0.20
N ALA A 36 -1.78 -4.39 -0.03
CA ALA A 36 -0.75 -3.88 0.85
C ALA A 36 -0.34 -2.46 0.47
N TYR A 37 -0.21 -2.19 -0.83
CA TYR A 37 0.09 -0.86 -1.33
C TYR A 37 -1.06 0.13 -1.13
N GLY A 38 -2.31 -0.24 -1.41
CA GLY A 38 -3.46 0.63 -1.14
C GLY A 38 -3.59 1.02 0.33
N LEU A 39 -3.47 0.06 1.26
CA LEU A 39 -3.47 0.39 2.70
C LEU A 39 -2.26 1.24 3.10
N MET A 40 -1.08 1.02 2.49
CA MET A 40 0.08 1.89 2.73
C MET A 40 -0.24 3.33 2.35
N GLN A 41 -0.94 3.53 1.23
CA GLN A 41 -1.28 4.84 0.71
C GLN A 41 -2.34 5.52 1.58
N GLU A 42 -3.38 4.80 2.00
CA GLU A 42 -4.39 5.32 2.95
C GLU A 42 -3.83 5.74 4.33
N ASN A 43 -2.62 5.33 4.68
CA ASN A 43 -1.99 5.81 5.90
C ASN A 43 -1.35 7.19 5.76
N ARG A 44 -0.91 7.58 4.56
CA ARG A 44 0.08 8.66 4.39
C ARG A 44 -0.18 9.66 3.25
N THR A 45 -1.11 9.42 2.33
CA THR A 45 -1.22 10.24 1.11
C THR A 45 -1.44 11.73 1.38
N ALA A 46 -2.13 12.09 2.48
CA ALA A 46 -2.26 13.49 2.90
C ALA A 46 -0.90 14.11 3.30
N VAL A 47 -0.03 13.34 3.95
CA VAL A 47 1.30 13.75 4.41
C VAL A 47 2.29 13.81 3.24
N ASP A 48 2.19 12.87 2.29
CA ASP A 48 3.03 12.85 1.09
C ASP A 48 2.87 14.15 0.26
N LYS A 49 1.68 14.76 0.29
CA LYS A 49 1.36 16.01 -0.43
C LYS A 49 2.06 17.24 0.14
N TRP A 50 2.48 17.23 1.40
CA TRP A 50 3.18 18.37 2.00
C TRP A 50 4.51 18.66 1.28
N GLN A 51 5.10 17.64 0.65
CA GLN A 51 6.44 17.72 0.05
C GLN A 51 7.44 18.34 1.04
N ALA A 52 7.36 17.85 2.28
CA ALA A 52 8.16 18.30 3.40
C ALA A 52 9.39 17.41 3.57
N ASP A 53 10.46 17.98 4.11
CA ASP A 53 11.66 17.21 4.43
C ASP A 53 11.60 16.74 5.89
N TYR A 54 11.03 17.58 6.76
CA TYR A 54 10.95 17.35 8.20
C TYR A 54 9.58 17.69 8.78
N VAL A 55 9.23 16.96 9.83
CA VAL A 55 8.11 17.26 10.72
C VAL A 55 8.70 17.48 12.12
N LEU A 56 8.45 18.65 12.70
CA LEU A 56 8.83 18.97 14.06
C LEU A 56 7.68 18.64 14.99
N LEU A 57 7.96 17.78 15.97
CA LEU A 57 6.99 17.33 16.96
C LEU A 57 7.47 17.73 18.35
N ASN A 58 6.57 17.77 19.33
CA ASN A 58 6.97 17.90 20.73
C ASN A 58 7.88 16.71 21.09
N SER A 59 9.02 16.96 21.73
CA SER A 59 10.02 15.94 22.08
C SER A 59 9.50 14.87 23.06
N GLU A 60 8.43 15.17 23.82
CA GLU A 60 7.76 14.22 24.71
C GLU A 60 6.67 13.38 24.01
N SER A 61 6.35 13.68 22.75
CA SER A 61 5.28 12.99 22.00
C SER A 61 5.64 11.59 21.53
N ASN A 62 6.90 11.18 21.69
CA ASN A 62 7.44 9.95 21.13
C ASN A 62 7.13 9.81 19.62
N ARG A 63 7.28 10.93 18.89
CA ARG A 63 7.06 11.05 17.44
C ARG A 63 5.62 10.81 16.97
N LEU A 64 4.65 10.90 17.86
CA LEU A 64 3.22 10.75 17.53
C LEU A 64 2.56 12.12 17.38
N ILE A 65 2.09 12.45 16.16
CA ILE A 65 1.40 13.72 15.91
C ILE A 65 0.15 13.89 16.77
N THR A 66 -0.55 12.80 17.07
CA THR A 66 -1.76 12.79 17.93
C THR A 66 -1.46 13.09 19.39
N ALA A 67 -0.23 12.82 19.86
CA ALA A 67 0.20 13.12 21.23
C ALA A 67 1.01 14.42 21.33
N SER A 68 1.43 14.96 20.19
CA SER A 68 2.23 16.17 20.10
C SER A 68 1.38 17.42 20.33
N LYS A 69 1.87 18.27 21.24
CA LYS A 69 1.27 19.56 21.59
C LYS A 69 2.38 20.59 21.62
N ILE A 70 2.35 21.51 20.67
CA ILE A 70 3.37 22.53 20.46
C ILE A 70 2.71 23.89 20.62
N ASP A 71 3.29 24.79 21.42
CA ASP A 71 2.83 26.18 21.42
C ASP A 71 3.15 26.81 20.05
N THR A 72 2.13 27.38 19.41
CA THR A 72 2.27 28.10 18.13
C THR A 72 3.36 29.16 18.15
N ALA A 73 3.66 29.77 19.31
CA ALA A 73 4.74 30.74 19.47
C ALA A 73 6.15 30.15 19.25
N LEU A 74 6.31 28.82 19.27
CA LEU A 74 7.57 28.16 18.93
C LEU A 74 7.87 28.22 17.43
N LEU A 75 6.89 28.49 16.56
CA LEU A 75 7.10 28.61 15.12
C LEU A 75 8.14 29.69 14.79
N ASP A 76 8.08 30.83 15.46
CA ASP A 76 9.00 31.96 15.24
C ASP A 76 10.43 31.65 15.68
N GLN A 77 10.61 30.68 16.57
CA GLN A 77 11.91 30.26 17.09
C GLN A 77 12.59 29.18 16.22
N VAL A 78 11.85 28.60 15.27
CA VAL A 78 12.39 27.65 14.29
C VAL A 78 13.02 28.41 13.13
N ASP A 79 14.33 28.24 12.94
CA ASP A 79 15.05 28.79 11.80
C ASP A 79 15.07 27.76 10.66
N ALA A 80 14.13 27.96 9.72
CA ALA A 80 13.95 27.17 8.51
C ALA A 80 13.32 28.05 7.42
N GLY A 81 13.50 27.66 6.15
CA GLY A 81 12.99 28.40 5.00
C GLY A 81 11.46 28.44 4.96
N ASP A 82 10.84 27.32 4.56
CA ASP A 82 9.39 27.18 4.51
C ASP A 82 8.91 26.36 5.71
N LYS A 83 8.02 26.94 6.52
CA LYS A 83 7.45 26.29 7.71
C LYS A 83 5.95 26.55 7.80
N ALA A 84 5.22 25.55 8.28
CA ALA A 84 3.76 25.56 8.36
C ALA A 84 3.29 24.91 9.66
N LEU A 85 2.30 25.50 10.32
CA LEU A 85 1.61 24.85 11.45
C LEU A 85 0.51 23.93 10.94
N ILE A 86 0.31 22.82 11.66
CA ILE A 86 -0.81 21.93 11.43
C ILE A 86 -1.42 21.50 12.76
N ARG A 87 -2.75 21.46 12.81
CA ARG A 87 -3.50 20.73 13.83
C ARG A 87 -4.06 19.47 13.23
N GLN A 88 -3.93 18.38 13.94
CA GLN A 88 -4.47 17.09 13.55
C GLN A 88 -5.33 16.54 14.69
N GLN A 89 -6.53 16.09 14.34
CA GLN A 89 -7.44 15.42 15.26
C GLN A 89 -8.19 14.29 14.54
N ALA A 90 -8.26 13.11 15.16
CA ALA A 90 -9.14 12.05 14.68
C ALA A 90 -10.59 12.39 15.06
N GLY A 91 -11.54 12.13 14.16
CA GLY A 91 -12.94 12.44 14.37
C GLY A 91 -13.90 11.56 13.57
N VAL A 92 -15.17 11.94 13.62
CA VAL A 92 -16.28 11.31 12.91
C VAL A 92 -17.11 12.40 12.26
N ALA A 93 -17.46 12.23 10.99
CA ALA A 93 -18.36 13.10 10.25
C ALA A 93 -19.74 12.44 10.08
N TYR A 94 -20.80 13.22 10.18
CA TYR A 94 -22.19 12.75 10.03
C TYR A 94 -23.13 13.86 9.60
N VAL A 95 -24.19 13.51 8.89
CA VAL A 95 -25.16 14.48 8.32
C VAL A 95 -26.27 14.84 9.32
N ASP A 96 -26.74 13.87 10.12
CA ASP A 96 -27.79 14.04 11.14
C ASP A 96 -27.20 13.84 12.55
N GLU A 97 -27.55 14.70 13.51
CA GLU A 97 -27.18 14.54 14.93
C GLU A 97 -27.60 13.18 15.51
N ASN A 98 -28.69 12.61 14.99
CA ASN A 98 -29.21 11.30 15.37
C ASN A 98 -28.68 10.15 14.50
N ALA A 99 -27.67 10.40 13.67
CA ALA A 99 -27.08 9.40 12.78
C ALA A 99 -26.70 8.14 13.55
N THR A 100 -27.11 7.00 13.01
CA THR A 100 -26.73 5.68 13.48
C THR A 100 -25.24 5.43 13.22
N SER A 101 -24.70 4.34 13.78
CA SER A 101 -23.26 4.03 13.60
C SER A 101 -22.86 3.77 12.15
N ASP A 102 -23.81 3.37 11.31
CA ASP A 102 -23.56 3.03 9.89
C ASP A 102 -23.64 4.27 8.98
N GLU A 103 -24.17 5.39 9.48
CA GLU A 103 -24.29 6.68 8.77
C GLU A 103 -23.15 7.65 9.18
N LYS A 104 -22.15 7.14 9.89
CA LYS A 104 -21.03 7.89 10.47
C LYS A 104 -19.74 7.51 9.78
N GLU A 105 -19.06 8.51 9.24
CA GLU A 105 -17.78 8.33 8.55
C GLU A 105 -16.62 8.69 9.47
N LYS A 106 -15.63 7.80 9.57
CA LYS A 106 -14.39 8.13 10.29
C LYS A 106 -13.58 9.10 9.44
N VAL A 107 -13.09 10.18 10.06
CA VAL A 107 -12.31 11.21 9.37
C VAL A 107 -11.11 11.62 10.20
N ASN A 108 -10.09 12.16 9.53
CA ASN A 108 -9.02 12.91 10.17
C ASN A 108 -9.18 14.40 9.83
N ILE A 109 -9.17 15.25 10.84
CA ILE A 109 -9.32 16.69 10.67
C ILE A 109 -7.94 17.32 10.65
N PHE A 110 -7.58 17.96 9.55
CA PHE A 110 -6.35 18.74 9.38
C PHE A 110 -6.72 20.23 9.33
N ALA A 111 -6.31 20.99 10.34
CA ALA A 111 -6.43 22.43 10.29
C ALA A 111 -5.11 23.03 9.78
N VAL A 112 -5.17 23.74 8.65
CA VAL A 112 -4.00 24.34 8.01
C VAL A 112 -4.32 25.76 7.55
N GLU A 113 -3.34 26.65 7.63
CA GLU A 113 -3.48 28.03 7.17
C GLU A 113 -3.65 28.08 5.65
N SER A 114 -4.52 28.96 5.16
CA SER A 114 -4.93 29.02 3.74
C SER A 114 -3.83 29.46 2.77
N ASP A 115 -2.79 30.13 3.26
CA ASP A 115 -1.60 30.55 2.50
C ASP A 115 -0.41 29.59 2.65
N SER A 116 -0.59 28.49 3.38
CA SER A 116 0.46 27.54 3.67
C SER A 116 0.77 26.59 2.50
N PHE A 117 2.02 26.14 2.40
CA PHE A 117 2.44 25.18 1.37
C PHE A 117 1.87 23.77 1.56
N ILE A 118 1.29 23.47 2.72
CA ILE A 118 0.66 22.18 3.04
C ILE A 118 -0.84 22.15 2.72
N VAL A 119 -1.40 23.25 2.18
CA VAL A 119 -2.77 23.28 1.68
C VAL A 119 -2.93 22.23 0.58
N PRO A 120 -3.95 21.36 0.64
CA PRO A 120 -4.16 20.34 -0.37
C PRO A 120 -4.56 20.97 -1.71
N ASN A 121 -4.35 20.23 -2.80
CA ASN A 121 -4.90 20.60 -4.10
C ASN A 121 -6.43 20.49 -4.11
N ILE A 122 -7.07 21.35 -4.90
CA ILE A 122 -8.52 21.36 -5.07
C ILE A 122 -8.83 20.75 -6.44
N VAL A 123 -9.60 19.67 -6.44
CA VAL A 123 -10.06 18.99 -7.67
C VAL A 123 -11.41 19.55 -8.11
N GLU A 124 -12.24 19.98 -7.16
CA GLU A 124 -13.57 20.53 -7.41
C GLU A 124 -13.97 21.51 -6.30
N GLY A 125 -14.76 22.54 -6.63
CA GLY A 125 -15.16 23.59 -5.69
C GLY A 125 -14.06 24.63 -5.44
N ARG A 126 -13.87 25.03 -4.18
CA ARG A 126 -12.90 26.06 -3.77
C ARG A 126 -12.28 25.78 -2.40
N LEU A 127 -11.29 26.59 -2.01
CA LEU A 127 -10.72 26.57 -0.67
C LEU A 127 -11.73 27.14 0.35
N TYR A 128 -11.60 26.72 1.60
CA TYR A 128 -12.28 27.36 2.72
C TYR A 128 -11.80 28.81 2.89
N GLU A 129 -12.73 29.74 3.05
CA GLU A 129 -12.46 31.18 3.21
C GLU A 129 -13.02 31.73 4.53
N LYS A 130 -13.96 31.01 5.14
CA LYS A 130 -14.67 31.43 6.36
C LYS A 130 -14.68 30.32 7.41
N THR A 131 -14.86 30.70 8.66
CA THR A 131 -15.17 29.75 9.74
C THR A 131 -16.40 28.92 9.36
N GLY A 132 -16.31 27.60 9.57
CA GLY A 132 -17.38 26.66 9.23
C GLY A 132 -17.33 26.11 7.80
N GLU A 133 -16.34 26.47 6.98
CA GLU A 133 -16.15 25.87 5.66
C GLU A 133 -15.07 24.79 5.69
N VAL A 134 -15.31 23.67 5.01
CA VAL A 134 -14.38 22.54 4.95
C VAL A 134 -14.15 22.03 3.53
N LEU A 135 -12.97 21.47 3.31
CA LEU A 135 -12.55 20.78 2.11
C LEU A 135 -12.38 19.30 2.46
N VAL A 136 -13.03 18.39 1.74
CA VAL A 136 -13.03 16.95 2.09
C VAL A 136 -12.39 16.11 1.00
N ASP A 137 -11.91 14.91 1.33
CA ASP A 137 -11.50 13.96 0.30
C ASP A 137 -12.68 13.59 -0.61
N LYS A 138 -12.42 13.51 -1.93
CA LYS A 138 -13.43 13.26 -2.95
C LYS A 138 -14.18 11.94 -2.73
N THR A 139 -13.57 10.93 -2.12
CA THR A 139 -14.26 9.66 -1.82
C THR A 139 -15.47 9.85 -0.91
N LEU A 140 -15.47 10.89 -0.05
CA LEU A 140 -16.63 11.21 0.79
C LEU A 140 -17.83 11.68 -0.04
N SER A 141 -17.63 12.22 -1.25
CA SER A 141 -18.73 12.61 -2.13
C SER A 141 -19.59 11.44 -2.64
N GLU A 142 -19.10 10.20 -2.51
CA GLU A 142 -19.87 8.98 -2.81
C GLU A 142 -20.84 8.61 -1.68
N VAL A 143 -20.68 9.21 -0.50
CA VAL A 143 -21.56 9.02 0.66
C VAL A 143 -22.73 10.01 0.59
N GLU A 144 -23.94 9.52 0.89
CA GLU A 144 -25.14 10.35 0.85
C GLU A 144 -25.04 11.51 1.86
N GLY A 145 -25.29 12.74 1.40
CA GLY A 145 -25.24 13.96 2.22
C GLY A 145 -23.86 14.57 2.44
N PHE A 146 -22.83 14.09 1.72
CA PHE A 146 -21.49 14.66 1.69
C PHE A 146 -21.19 15.38 0.36
N GLY A 147 -22.22 15.99 -0.24
CA GLY A 147 -22.14 16.76 -1.48
C GLY A 147 -21.54 18.16 -1.32
N LEU A 148 -21.26 18.83 -2.44
CA LEU A 148 -20.84 20.23 -2.42
C LEU A 148 -22.00 21.12 -1.98
N GLY A 149 -21.75 21.94 -0.96
CA GLY A 149 -22.75 22.81 -0.33
C GLY A 149 -23.55 22.14 0.78
N ASP A 150 -23.37 20.84 1.01
CA ASP A 150 -24.02 20.15 2.13
C ASP A 150 -23.38 20.55 3.47
N GLU A 151 -24.20 20.50 4.52
CA GLU A 151 -23.77 20.77 5.89
C GLU A 151 -23.66 19.46 6.67
N VAL A 152 -22.49 19.24 7.27
CA VAL A 152 -22.18 18.05 8.06
C VAL A 152 -21.72 18.45 9.46
N TYR A 153 -21.89 17.55 10.42
CA TYR A 153 -21.30 17.67 11.74
C TYR A 153 -19.95 16.98 11.77
N LEU A 154 -19.03 17.52 12.58
CA LEU A 154 -17.78 16.88 12.93
C LEU A 154 -17.77 16.60 14.43
N SER A 155 -17.32 15.42 14.83
CA SER A 155 -17.20 15.08 16.24
C SER A 155 -16.28 16.07 16.96
N GLY A 156 -16.76 16.65 18.05
CA GLY A 156 -16.05 17.70 18.79
C GLY A 156 -16.49 19.12 18.43
N THR A 157 -17.40 19.29 17.46
CA THR A 157 -18.06 20.56 17.16
C THR A 157 -19.56 20.45 17.45
N ASP A 158 -20.15 21.48 18.07
CA ASP A 158 -21.60 21.62 18.23
C ASP A 158 -22.24 22.28 16.99
N GLU A 159 -21.42 22.89 16.13
CA GLU A 159 -21.85 23.58 14.92
C GLU A 159 -21.61 22.71 13.68
N LYS A 160 -22.49 22.91 12.69
CA LYS A 160 -22.33 22.31 11.36
C LYS A 160 -21.25 23.03 10.56
N VAL A 161 -20.60 22.29 9.68
CA VAL A 161 -19.66 22.81 8.70
C VAL A 161 -20.14 22.52 7.28
N THR A 162 -19.90 23.46 6.36
CA THR A 162 -20.29 23.34 4.95
C THR A 162 -19.14 22.83 4.10
N ILE A 163 -19.41 21.81 3.27
CA ILE A 163 -18.44 21.28 2.31
C ILE A 163 -18.36 22.23 1.11
N VAL A 164 -17.22 22.89 0.91
CA VAL A 164 -17.02 23.89 -0.17
C VAL A 164 -16.14 23.42 -1.32
N GLY A 165 -15.49 22.26 -1.16
CA GLY A 165 -14.64 21.68 -2.19
C GLY A 165 -14.26 20.23 -1.91
N TYR A 166 -13.59 19.62 -2.90
CA TYR A 166 -12.96 18.32 -2.80
C TYR A 166 -11.47 18.34 -3.13
N THR A 167 -10.68 17.58 -2.37
CA THR A 167 -9.31 17.16 -2.72
C THR A 167 -9.34 15.69 -3.15
N ASP A 168 -8.38 15.25 -3.95
CA ASP A 168 -8.14 13.82 -4.18
C ASP A 168 -7.19 13.23 -3.12
N ASN A 169 -7.11 11.90 -3.02
CA ASN A 169 -6.05 11.15 -2.33
C ASN A 169 -5.56 11.79 -1.02
N ALA A 170 -6.49 12.17 -0.15
CA ALA A 170 -6.20 12.80 1.11
C ALA A 170 -6.61 11.85 2.23
N TYR A 171 -5.72 10.90 2.54
CA TYR A 171 -5.89 9.98 3.65
C TYR A 171 -4.77 10.10 4.66
N PHE A 172 -5.13 9.93 5.92
CA PHE A 172 -4.20 9.84 7.03
C PHE A 172 -4.72 8.79 8.02
N GLY A 173 -3.86 7.85 8.42
CA GLY A 173 -4.23 6.83 9.40
C GLY A 173 -5.46 5.99 9.01
N VAL A 174 -5.64 5.66 7.72
CA VAL A 174 -6.76 4.85 7.21
C VAL A 174 -8.12 5.54 7.37
N ALA A 175 -8.13 6.86 7.31
CA ALA A 175 -9.36 7.65 7.22
C ALA A 175 -9.17 8.84 6.27
N PRO A 176 -10.21 9.22 5.50
CA PRO A 176 -10.18 10.42 4.68
C PRO A 176 -9.96 11.67 5.52
N VAL A 177 -9.30 12.66 4.95
CA VAL A 177 -8.96 13.92 5.62
C VAL A 177 -9.98 15.00 5.28
N VAL A 178 -10.45 15.69 6.32
CA VAL A 178 -11.23 16.92 6.24
C VAL A 178 -10.30 18.09 6.59
N TYR A 179 -10.14 19.02 5.66
CA TYR A 179 -9.34 20.22 5.84
C TYR A 179 -10.21 21.39 6.22
N MET A 180 -9.72 22.21 7.14
CA MET A 180 -10.34 23.46 7.55
C MET A 180 -9.28 24.50 7.89
N ASP A 181 -9.70 25.74 8.09
CA ASP A 181 -8.79 26.81 8.50
C ASP A 181 -8.20 26.55 9.89
N PHE A 182 -6.91 26.85 10.04
CA PHE A 182 -6.17 26.67 11.30
C PHE A 182 -6.82 27.39 12.48
N THR A 183 -7.31 28.62 12.28
CA THR A 183 -7.95 29.45 13.31
C THR A 183 -9.37 28.96 13.56
N ALA A 184 -10.12 28.66 12.50
CA ALA A 184 -11.49 28.13 12.59
C ALA A 184 -11.57 26.83 13.41
N PHE A 185 -10.56 25.95 13.31
CA PHE A 185 -10.52 24.74 14.12
C PHE A 185 -10.56 25.02 15.62
N ALA A 186 -9.79 26.01 16.09
CA ALA A 186 -9.82 26.37 17.50
C ALA A 186 -11.20 26.90 17.88
N GLU A 187 -11.84 27.74 17.07
CA GLU A 187 -13.17 28.29 17.36
C GLU A 187 -14.23 27.19 17.45
N LEU A 188 -14.25 26.26 16.49
CA LEU A 188 -15.26 25.20 16.39
C LEU A 188 -15.09 24.10 17.44
N MET A 189 -13.84 23.69 17.71
CA MET A 189 -13.53 22.65 18.71
C MET A 189 -13.57 23.18 20.16
N GLN A 190 -13.64 24.51 20.36
CA GLN A 190 -13.79 25.14 21.67
C GLN A 190 -15.21 25.10 22.23
N ALA A 191 -16.22 24.75 21.42
CA ALA A 191 -17.59 24.61 21.89
C ALA A 191 -17.72 23.57 23.02
N ASP A 192 -16.82 22.57 23.05
CA ASP A 192 -16.65 21.68 24.19
C ASP A 192 -15.76 22.31 25.27
N LYS A 193 -16.37 22.75 26.38
CA LYS A 193 -15.77 23.59 27.44
C LYS A 193 -14.54 23.01 28.14
N GLN A 194 -14.20 21.74 27.91
CA GLN A 194 -12.98 21.11 28.46
C GLN A 194 -11.71 21.36 27.61
N GLN A 195 -11.83 21.87 26.37
CA GLN A 195 -10.71 22.04 25.44
C GLN A 195 -10.26 23.50 25.19
N ALA A 196 -10.86 24.48 25.87
CA ALA A 196 -10.48 25.90 25.74
C ALA A 196 -8.99 26.22 26.01
N ALA A 197 -8.26 25.32 26.68
CA ALA A 197 -6.82 25.46 26.94
C ALA A 197 -5.91 25.12 25.73
N THR A 198 -6.45 24.65 24.60
CA THR A 198 -5.65 24.21 23.44
C THR A 198 -5.63 25.17 22.26
N SER A 199 -6.17 26.39 22.41
CA SER A 199 -6.30 27.38 21.32
C SER A 199 -4.97 27.87 20.74
N ASN A 200 -3.88 27.78 21.51
CA ASN A 200 -2.52 28.12 21.07
C ASN A 200 -1.65 26.89 20.78
N LEU A 201 -2.25 25.70 20.72
CA LEU A 201 -1.51 24.46 20.46
C LEU A 201 -1.64 24.05 19.00
N ALA A 202 -0.53 23.57 18.43
CA ALA A 202 -0.44 22.87 17.17
C ALA A 202 0.02 21.43 17.40
N SER A 203 -0.32 20.54 16.48
CA SER A 203 0.12 19.14 16.54
C SER A 203 1.53 18.98 15.99
N ALA A 204 1.88 19.73 14.94
CA ALA A 204 3.22 19.70 14.36
C ALA A 204 3.59 21.02 13.67
N ILE A 205 4.89 21.20 13.43
CA ILE A 205 5.40 22.17 12.46
C ILE A 205 5.98 21.39 11.28
N VAL A 206 5.45 21.59 10.09
CA VAL A 206 5.93 20.97 8.87
C VAL A 206 6.96 21.88 8.21
N VAL A 207 8.10 21.35 7.80
CA VAL A 207 9.22 22.13 7.24
C VAL A 207 9.68 21.56 5.91
N ARG A 208 9.91 22.45 4.95
CA ARG A 208 10.60 22.17 3.69
C ARG A 208 11.95 22.88 3.66
N GLY A 209 12.99 22.12 3.35
CA GLY A 209 14.39 22.53 3.43
C GLY A 209 15.06 22.21 4.75
N ASP A 210 16.26 22.78 4.93
CA ASP A 210 17.07 22.56 6.12
C ASP A 210 16.54 23.33 7.34
N VAL A 211 16.71 22.72 8.52
CA VAL A 211 16.44 23.35 9.83
C VAL A 211 17.77 23.70 10.47
N ALA A 212 18.08 24.99 10.56
CA ALA A 212 19.34 25.50 11.10
C ALA A 212 19.36 25.51 12.63
N SER A 213 18.25 25.91 13.26
CA SER A 213 18.06 25.85 14.70
C SER A 213 16.61 25.59 15.08
N LEU A 214 16.41 24.84 16.17
CA LEU A 214 15.10 24.59 16.76
C LEU A 214 15.18 24.61 18.31
N PRO A 215 14.10 24.98 19.01
CA PRO A 215 13.99 24.88 20.48
C PRO A 215 14.15 23.44 21.01
N ASN A 216 14.56 23.27 22.27
CA ASN A 216 14.78 21.95 22.89
C ASN A 216 13.49 21.14 23.08
N GLU A 217 12.36 21.83 23.12
CA GLU A 217 11.01 21.28 23.23
C GLU A 217 10.58 20.56 21.94
N LEU A 218 11.26 20.80 20.83
CA LEU A 218 10.97 20.19 19.54
C LEU A 218 11.96 19.09 19.19
N GLU A 219 11.45 18.01 18.63
CA GLU A 219 12.22 16.96 17.97
C GLU A 219 12.07 17.09 16.46
N LYS A 220 13.20 17.12 15.74
CA LYS A 220 13.23 17.08 14.28
C LYS A 220 13.15 15.63 13.80
N VAL A 221 12.07 15.29 13.08
CA VAL A 221 11.86 13.97 12.49
C VAL A 221 11.84 14.09 10.97
N ALA A 222 12.60 13.25 10.27
CA ALA A 222 12.53 13.20 8.80
C ALA A 222 11.16 12.69 8.36
N LEU A 223 10.62 13.18 7.22
CA LEU A 223 9.28 12.79 6.77
C LEU A 223 9.11 11.26 6.65
N ALA A 224 10.13 10.56 6.16
CA ALA A 224 10.11 9.10 6.05
C ALA A 224 10.02 8.41 7.43
N ASP A 225 10.76 8.89 8.43
CA ASP A 225 10.71 8.38 9.80
C ASP A 225 9.36 8.71 10.45
N PHE A 226 8.80 9.90 10.17
CA PHE A 226 7.47 10.27 10.65
C PHE A 226 6.40 9.29 10.14
N ILE A 227 6.43 8.98 8.83
CA ILE A 227 5.53 8.00 8.21
C ILE A 227 5.74 6.59 8.81
N GLU A 228 6.99 6.17 9.03
CA GLU A 228 7.27 4.88 9.67
C GLU A 228 6.76 4.78 11.12
N ASN A 229 6.68 5.91 11.83
CA ASN A 229 6.19 5.99 13.20
C ASN A 229 4.67 6.14 13.30
N LEU A 230 3.95 6.23 12.18
CA LEU A 230 2.49 6.21 12.20
C LEU A 230 1.99 4.90 12.84
N PRO A 231 1.02 4.97 13.78
CA PRO A 231 0.51 3.80 14.47
C PRO A 231 0.10 2.69 13.50
N GLY A 232 0.69 1.50 13.64
CA GLY A 232 0.37 0.33 12.84
C GLY A 232 1.04 0.27 11.46
N TYR A 233 1.49 1.39 10.87
CA TYR A 233 2.02 1.43 9.50
C TYR A 233 3.19 0.47 9.28
N LYS A 234 4.24 0.57 10.11
CA LYS A 234 5.41 -0.31 10.02
C LYS A 234 5.07 -1.78 10.24
N ALA A 235 4.25 -2.07 11.26
CA ALA A 235 3.84 -3.44 11.58
C ALA A 235 3.02 -4.07 10.44
N GLN A 236 2.13 -3.29 9.83
CA GLN A 236 1.34 -3.68 8.67
C GLN A 236 2.26 -4.03 7.48
N ASN A 237 3.19 -3.14 7.14
CA ASN A 237 4.08 -3.32 5.98
C ASN A 237 4.98 -4.55 6.14
N ILE A 238 5.53 -4.73 7.34
CA ILE A 238 6.32 -5.91 7.67
C ILE A 238 5.48 -7.18 7.53
N THR A 239 4.25 -7.19 8.05
CA THR A 239 3.36 -8.35 8.00
C THR A 239 2.98 -8.73 6.57
N PHE A 240 2.55 -7.76 5.75
CA PHE A 240 2.26 -8.00 4.33
C PHE A 240 3.51 -8.45 3.57
N GLY A 241 4.67 -7.85 3.83
CA GLY A 241 5.95 -8.26 3.27
C GLY A 241 6.28 -9.73 3.59
N PHE A 242 6.09 -10.15 4.84
CA PHE A 242 6.26 -11.54 5.25
C PHE A 242 5.27 -12.48 4.54
N MET A 243 3.99 -12.12 4.45
CA MET A 243 2.99 -12.93 3.74
C MET A 243 3.34 -13.12 2.27
N ILE A 244 3.69 -12.03 1.57
CA ILE A 244 4.08 -12.04 0.16
C ILE A 244 5.36 -12.88 -0.03
N GLY A 245 6.38 -12.65 0.79
CA GLY A 245 7.63 -13.41 0.74
C GLY A 245 7.40 -14.90 1.00
N PHE A 246 6.55 -15.25 1.97
CA PHE A 246 6.21 -16.64 2.27
C PHE A 246 5.48 -17.32 1.11
N LEU A 247 4.54 -16.61 0.45
CA LEU A 247 3.87 -17.13 -0.74
C LEU A 247 4.84 -17.38 -1.89
N ILE A 248 5.82 -16.50 -2.10
CA ILE A 248 6.87 -16.71 -3.11
C ILE A 248 7.69 -17.98 -2.78
N VAL A 249 8.07 -18.18 -1.52
CA VAL A 249 8.80 -19.39 -1.09
C VAL A 249 7.96 -20.66 -1.27
N ILE A 250 6.69 -20.64 -0.86
CA ILE A 250 5.77 -21.76 -1.07
C ILE A 250 5.65 -22.07 -2.56
N SER A 251 5.52 -21.05 -3.40
CA SER A 251 5.46 -21.23 -4.86
C SER A 251 6.67 -21.98 -5.40
N ALA A 252 7.88 -21.63 -4.93
CA ALA A 252 9.12 -22.29 -5.32
C ALA A 252 9.12 -23.79 -4.95
N ILE A 253 8.71 -24.10 -3.72
CA ILE A 253 8.65 -25.48 -3.21
C ILE A 253 7.65 -26.30 -4.02
N VAL A 254 6.45 -25.75 -4.23
CA VAL A 254 5.38 -26.38 -5.01
C VAL A 254 5.86 -26.69 -6.41
N ILE A 255 6.48 -25.72 -7.10
CA ILE A 255 7.05 -25.90 -8.43
C ILE A 255 8.15 -26.97 -8.42
N GLY A 256 9.04 -26.95 -7.42
CA GLY A 256 10.08 -27.97 -7.26
C GLY A 256 9.50 -29.39 -7.13
N ILE A 257 8.46 -29.56 -6.32
CA ILE A 257 7.74 -30.84 -6.17
C ILE A 257 7.10 -31.26 -7.49
N PHE A 258 6.44 -30.36 -8.20
CA PHE A 258 5.81 -30.68 -9.47
C PHE A 258 6.82 -31.10 -10.52
N ILE A 259 7.92 -30.36 -10.65
CA ILE A 259 9.01 -30.72 -11.56
C ILE A 259 9.63 -32.05 -11.14
N PHE A 260 9.72 -32.36 -9.85
CA PHE A 260 10.23 -33.65 -9.36
C PHE A 260 9.34 -34.82 -9.75
N VAL A 261 8.03 -34.66 -9.55
CA VAL A 261 7.03 -35.66 -9.94
C VAL A 261 7.05 -35.86 -11.45
N LEU A 262 7.03 -34.78 -12.24
CA LEU A 262 7.13 -34.85 -13.70
C LEU A 262 8.43 -35.52 -14.16
N THR A 263 9.55 -35.19 -13.53
CA THR A 263 10.84 -35.77 -13.88
C THR A 263 10.87 -37.27 -13.61
N THR A 264 10.33 -37.70 -12.47
CA THR A 264 10.27 -39.10 -12.07
C THR A 264 9.35 -39.91 -12.99
N GLN A 265 8.16 -39.38 -13.30
CA GLN A 265 7.21 -40.02 -14.23
C GLN A 265 7.79 -40.16 -15.64
N LYS A 266 8.71 -39.27 -16.04
CA LYS A 266 9.34 -39.24 -17.37
C LYS A 266 10.73 -39.88 -17.43
N SER A 267 11.16 -40.52 -16.34
CA SER A 267 12.44 -41.23 -16.25
C SER A 267 12.70 -42.20 -17.43
N PRO A 268 11.72 -42.98 -17.94
CA PRO A 268 11.94 -43.84 -19.11
C PRO A 268 12.25 -43.06 -20.40
N ILE A 269 11.56 -41.94 -20.62
CA ILE A 269 11.76 -41.08 -21.80
C ILE A 269 13.15 -40.45 -21.76
N PHE A 270 13.57 -39.96 -20.59
CA PHE A 270 14.92 -39.44 -20.42
C PHE A 270 16.00 -40.51 -20.58
N GLY A 271 15.72 -41.76 -20.18
CA GLY A 271 16.59 -42.90 -20.45
C GLY A 271 16.84 -43.11 -21.96
N LEU A 272 15.77 -43.10 -22.76
CA LEU A 272 15.86 -43.20 -24.23
C LEU A 272 16.63 -42.02 -24.85
N MET A 273 16.40 -40.80 -24.37
CA MET A 273 17.12 -39.61 -24.83
C MET A 273 18.63 -39.71 -24.54
N LYS A 274 19.02 -40.24 -23.38
CA LYS A 274 20.43 -40.49 -23.04
C LYS A 274 21.05 -41.56 -23.95
N ILE A 275 20.30 -42.62 -24.28
CA ILE A 275 20.74 -43.67 -25.22
C ILE A 275 20.97 -43.10 -26.62
N GLN A 276 20.17 -42.11 -27.03
CA GLN A 276 20.33 -41.37 -28.28
C GLN A 276 21.50 -40.36 -28.26
N GLY A 277 22.25 -40.27 -27.16
CA GLY A 277 23.43 -39.42 -27.03
C GLY A 277 23.16 -38.01 -26.49
N LEU A 278 21.96 -37.70 -26.01
CA LEU A 278 21.67 -36.39 -25.40
C LEU A 278 22.29 -36.30 -24.00
N SER A 279 22.96 -35.18 -23.73
CA SER A 279 23.63 -34.94 -22.44
C SER A 279 22.64 -34.60 -21.33
N ASN A 280 23.01 -34.92 -20.07
CA ASN A 280 22.22 -34.53 -18.90
C ASN A 280 21.98 -33.01 -18.83
N GLY A 281 22.96 -32.20 -19.28
CA GLY A 281 22.85 -30.75 -19.34
C GLY A 281 21.79 -30.27 -20.34
N TYR A 282 21.69 -30.92 -21.50
CA TYR A 282 20.65 -30.62 -22.48
C TYR A 282 19.24 -30.92 -21.93
N ILE A 283 19.07 -32.07 -21.29
CA ILE A 283 17.79 -32.46 -20.67
C ILE A 283 17.42 -31.47 -19.55
N SER A 284 18.36 -31.17 -18.66
CA SER A 284 18.17 -30.21 -17.56
C SER A 284 17.81 -28.81 -18.05
N GLY A 285 18.51 -28.30 -19.07
CA GLY A 285 18.20 -27.01 -19.68
C GLY A 285 16.83 -26.97 -20.35
N SER A 286 16.36 -28.10 -20.90
CA SER A 286 15.01 -28.21 -21.44
C SER A 286 13.94 -28.09 -20.33
N LEU A 287 14.13 -28.74 -19.18
CA LEU A 287 13.21 -28.61 -18.05
C LEU A 287 13.21 -27.18 -17.48
N LEU A 288 14.38 -26.56 -17.31
CA LEU A 288 14.45 -25.18 -16.84
C LEU A 288 13.77 -24.21 -17.81
N ALA A 289 13.91 -24.43 -19.12
CA ALA A 289 13.19 -23.66 -20.12
C ALA A 289 11.66 -23.87 -20.05
N GLN A 290 11.18 -25.09 -19.75
CA GLN A 290 9.75 -25.36 -19.50
C GLN A 290 9.25 -24.60 -18.28
N THR A 291 9.99 -24.68 -17.17
CA THR A 291 9.64 -23.96 -15.95
C THR A 291 9.62 -22.46 -16.19
N PHE A 292 10.60 -21.92 -16.91
CA PHE A 292 10.64 -20.50 -17.26
C PHE A 292 9.38 -20.07 -18.03
N LEU A 293 8.98 -20.84 -19.06
CA LEU A 293 7.79 -20.54 -19.85
C LEU A 293 6.52 -20.64 -19.02
N LEU A 294 6.36 -21.70 -18.22
CA LEU A 294 5.20 -21.90 -17.36
C LEU A 294 5.09 -20.81 -16.30
N ALA A 295 6.19 -20.47 -15.63
CA ALA A 295 6.25 -19.41 -14.63
C ALA A 295 5.96 -18.06 -15.27
N GLY A 296 6.61 -17.73 -16.40
CA GLY A 296 6.37 -16.48 -17.11
C GLY A 296 4.92 -16.31 -17.56
N VAL A 297 4.34 -17.33 -18.20
CA VAL A 297 2.93 -17.29 -18.62
C VAL A 297 2.00 -17.22 -17.42
N GLY A 298 2.24 -18.03 -16.39
CA GLY A 298 1.46 -18.02 -15.16
C GLY A 298 1.50 -16.66 -14.46
N THR A 299 2.66 -16.03 -14.41
CA THR A 299 2.86 -14.69 -13.84
C THR A 299 2.12 -13.62 -14.63
N VAL A 300 2.25 -13.61 -15.96
CA VAL A 300 1.55 -12.63 -16.81
C VAL A 300 0.03 -12.79 -16.69
N LEU A 301 -0.48 -14.03 -16.73
CA LEU A 301 -1.91 -14.28 -16.60
C LEU A 301 -2.43 -13.98 -15.18
N GLY A 302 -1.64 -14.26 -14.14
CA GLY A 302 -1.96 -13.88 -12.77
C GLY A 302 -2.06 -12.37 -12.61
N LEU A 303 -1.09 -11.62 -13.15
CA LEU A 303 -1.10 -10.16 -13.15
C LEU A 303 -2.28 -9.59 -13.93
N ALA A 304 -2.58 -10.15 -15.10
CA ALA A 304 -3.75 -9.77 -15.89
C ALA A 304 -5.04 -10.00 -15.10
N GLY A 305 -5.16 -11.13 -14.39
CA GLY A 305 -6.27 -11.39 -13.49
C GLY A 305 -6.39 -10.33 -12.39
N THR A 306 -5.28 -9.99 -11.72
CA THR A 306 -5.26 -8.97 -10.67
C THR A 306 -5.68 -7.60 -11.21
N TYR A 307 -5.15 -7.20 -12.38
CA TYR A 307 -5.52 -5.95 -13.01
C TYR A 307 -7.01 -5.92 -13.40
N LEU A 308 -7.54 -7.00 -13.98
CA LEU A 308 -8.97 -7.10 -14.30
C LEU A 308 -9.85 -7.02 -13.05
N SER A 309 -9.44 -7.66 -11.95
CA SER A 309 -10.13 -7.54 -10.67
C SER A 309 -10.15 -6.11 -10.17
N SER A 310 -9.03 -5.37 -10.30
CA SER A 310 -8.95 -3.97 -9.85
C SER A 310 -9.97 -3.04 -10.52
N LEU A 311 -10.48 -3.38 -11.71
CA LEU A 311 -11.48 -2.58 -12.42
C LEU A 311 -12.90 -2.73 -11.87
N VAL A 312 -13.16 -3.76 -11.07
CA VAL A 312 -14.51 -4.11 -10.55
C VAL A 312 -14.57 -3.98 -9.02
N LEU A 313 -13.44 -3.67 -8.37
CA LEU A 313 -13.40 -3.51 -6.92
C LEU A 313 -14.21 -2.27 -6.49
N PRO A 314 -15.00 -2.38 -5.40
CA PRO A 314 -15.60 -1.21 -4.77
C PRO A 314 -14.54 -0.21 -4.28
N SER A 315 -14.90 1.07 -4.22
CA SER A 315 -14.03 2.16 -3.69
C SER A 315 -13.60 1.92 -2.23
N ALA A 316 -14.42 1.20 -1.46
CA ALA A 316 -14.11 0.80 -0.08
C ALA A 316 -13.00 -0.25 0.05
N VAL A 317 -12.57 -0.90 -1.04
CA VAL A 317 -11.45 -1.84 -1.00
C VAL A 317 -10.15 -1.08 -1.26
N PRO A 318 -9.22 -1.00 -0.28
CA PRO A 318 -7.98 -0.23 -0.38
C PRO A 318 -6.97 -0.92 -1.30
N PHE A 319 -7.21 -0.83 -2.61
CA PHE A 319 -6.42 -1.48 -3.63
C PHE A 319 -5.82 -0.46 -4.59
N GLU A 320 -4.49 -0.42 -4.69
CA GLU A 320 -3.80 0.47 -5.62
C GLU A 320 -2.75 -0.30 -6.43
N ASN A 321 -2.71 -0.02 -7.73
CA ASN A 321 -1.81 -0.67 -8.67
C ASN A 321 -0.40 -0.03 -8.60
N ASN A 322 0.62 -0.81 -8.26
CA ASN A 322 2.01 -0.37 -8.30
C ASN A 322 2.84 -1.23 -9.26
N TRP A 323 3.12 -0.70 -10.45
CA TRP A 323 3.86 -1.41 -11.50
C TRP A 323 5.29 -1.77 -11.09
N THR A 324 5.94 -0.93 -10.29
CA THR A 324 7.29 -1.20 -9.78
C THR A 324 7.30 -2.44 -8.90
N PHE A 325 6.34 -2.54 -7.96
CA PHE A 325 6.19 -3.72 -7.13
C PHE A 325 5.76 -4.96 -7.93
N TYR A 326 4.85 -4.81 -8.90
CA TYR A 326 4.46 -5.93 -9.76
C TYR A 326 5.61 -6.47 -10.60
N ILE A 327 6.47 -5.61 -11.15
CA ILE A 327 7.66 -6.06 -11.88
C ILE A 327 8.64 -6.78 -10.94
N ALA A 328 8.94 -6.18 -9.77
CA ALA A 328 9.87 -6.77 -8.80
C ALA A 328 9.39 -8.15 -8.32
N ILE A 329 8.11 -8.27 -7.98
CA ILE A 329 7.50 -9.51 -7.51
C ILE A 329 7.33 -10.53 -8.63
N GLY A 330 6.97 -10.09 -9.83
CA GLY A 330 6.90 -10.97 -11.00
C GLY A 330 8.26 -11.60 -11.33
N LEU A 331 9.32 -10.81 -11.29
CA LEU A 331 10.69 -11.31 -11.43
C LEU A 331 11.05 -12.28 -10.29
N ALA A 332 10.71 -11.95 -9.05
CA ALA A 332 10.95 -12.83 -7.91
C ALA A 332 10.23 -14.18 -8.09
N LEU A 333 8.96 -14.20 -8.49
CA LEU A 333 8.22 -15.44 -8.75
C LEU A 333 8.90 -16.31 -9.80
N VAL A 334 9.35 -15.73 -10.92
CA VAL A 334 10.05 -16.47 -11.98
C VAL A 334 11.40 -17.00 -11.51
N VAL A 335 12.20 -16.17 -10.81
CA VAL A 335 13.50 -16.59 -10.27
C VAL A 335 13.33 -17.73 -9.26
N PHE A 336 12.39 -17.60 -8.34
CA PHE A 336 12.12 -18.62 -7.33
C PHE A 336 11.54 -19.91 -7.93
N ALA A 337 10.72 -19.81 -8.98
CA ALA A 337 10.28 -20.96 -9.75
C ALA A 337 11.47 -21.74 -10.36
N LEU A 338 12.43 -21.01 -10.94
CA LEU A 338 13.64 -21.61 -11.49
C LEU A 338 14.54 -22.22 -10.41
N LEU A 339 14.65 -21.60 -9.24
CA LEU A 339 15.37 -22.16 -8.09
C LEU A 339 14.72 -23.47 -7.62
N GLY A 340 13.39 -23.49 -7.49
CA GLY A 340 12.62 -24.68 -7.14
C GLY A 340 12.82 -25.81 -8.15
N ALA A 341 12.75 -25.51 -9.45
CA ALA A 341 13.01 -26.48 -10.51
C ALA A 341 14.46 -26.99 -10.53
N SER A 342 15.44 -26.10 -10.30
CA SER A 342 16.86 -26.46 -10.27
C SER A 342 17.19 -27.47 -9.17
N PHE A 343 16.56 -27.33 -7.99
CA PHE A 343 16.69 -28.31 -6.91
C PHE A 343 16.20 -29.71 -7.35
N SER A 344 15.13 -29.75 -8.12
CA SER A 344 14.51 -30.99 -8.59
C SER A 344 15.29 -31.69 -9.72
N VAL A 345 15.96 -30.93 -10.59
CA VAL A 345 16.80 -31.42 -11.70
C VAL A 345 17.88 -32.39 -11.24
N GLY A 346 18.33 -32.31 -9.98
CA GLY A 346 19.26 -33.29 -9.38
C GLY A 346 18.80 -34.75 -9.52
N SER A 347 17.50 -35.00 -9.62
CA SER A 347 16.92 -36.33 -9.85
C SER A 347 17.25 -36.92 -11.24
N ILE A 348 17.48 -36.08 -12.25
CA ILE A 348 17.80 -36.50 -13.64
C ILE A 348 19.13 -37.24 -13.72
N PHE A 349 20.11 -36.83 -12.90
CA PHE A 349 21.43 -37.47 -12.86
C PHE A 349 21.38 -38.90 -12.31
N LYS A 350 20.33 -39.24 -11.54
CA LYS A 350 20.13 -40.57 -10.96
C LYS A 350 19.36 -41.53 -11.87
N VAL A 351 18.89 -41.06 -13.04
CA VAL A 351 18.20 -41.90 -14.02
C VAL A 351 19.21 -42.79 -14.75
N ASP A 352 19.18 -44.09 -14.44
CA ASP A 352 19.97 -45.15 -15.08
C ASP A 352 19.29 -45.60 -16.39
N PRO A 353 19.95 -45.44 -17.56
CA PRO A 353 19.37 -45.81 -18.85
C PRO A 353 19.19 -47.33 -19.04
N LEU A 354 19.88 -48.18 -18.28
CA LEU A 354 19.83 -49.64 -18.45
C LEU A 354 18.79 -50.33 -17.57
N ARG A 355 18.37 -49.71 -16.45
CA ARG A 355 17.35 -50.25 -15.55
C ARG A 355 15.90 -50.04 -16.01
N ASN A 356 15.67 -49.14 -16.96
CA ASN A 356 14.31 -48.75 -17.40
C ASN A 356 13.87 -49.43 -18.71
N LEU A 357 14.64 -50.39 -19.23
CA LEU A 357 14.36 -51.15 -20.46
C LEU A 357 13.78 -52.55 -20.18
N SER A 358 13.59 -52.93 -18.91
CA SER A 358 13.00 -54.21 -18.48
C SER A 358 11.57 -54.06 -18.00
#